data_AF-A0A949AMF3-F1
#
_entry.id   AF-A0A949AMF3-F1
#
_cell.length_a   1.000
_cell.length_b   1.000
_cell.length_c   1.000
_cell.angle_alpha   90.00
_cell.angle_beta   90.00
_cell.angle_gamma   90.00
#
_symmetry.space_group_name_H-M   'P 1'
#
loop_
_entity.id
_entity.type
_entity.pdbx_description
1 polymer ?
#
loop_
_entity_poly.entity_id
_entity_poly.type
_entity_poly.pdbx_seq_one_letter_code
_entity_poly.pdbx_strand_id
1 'polypeptide(L)' 'MQKGMYAKLKGTIEKTLALINLGKYGKCEKCGGKIEEARLKANPYATTCVSCANK' A
#
# COMPACT_ATOMS: atom_id res chain seq x y z
N MET A 1 34.02 7.56 2.26
CA MET A 1 32.89 7.42 3.21
C MET A 1 31.57 7.33 2.42
N GLN A 2 31.09 6.13 2.04
CA GLN A 2 29.86 5.96 1.25
C GLN A 2 28.72 5.25 2.03
N LYS A 3 28.83 5.15 3.37
CA LYS A 3 27.98 4.29 4.21
C LYS A 3 26.58 4.86 4.53
N GLY A 4 26.28 6.12 4.19
CA GLY A 4 25.00 6.75 4.56
C GLY A 4 23.82 6.40 3.65
N MET A 5 24.07 6.16 2.36
CA MET A 5 22.99 6.04 1.35
C MET A 5 22.36 4.64 1.33
N TYR A 6 23.14 3.58 1.58
CA TYR A 6 22.65 2.20 1.63
C TYR A 6 21.70 1.93 2.82
N ALA A 7 21.93 2.58 3.97
CA ALA A 7 21.10 2.39 5.16
C ALA A 7 19.67 2.95 4.97
N LYS A 8 19.55 4.08 4.27
CA LYS A 8 18.26 4.73 4.02
C LYS A 8 17.41 3.92 3.03
N LEU A 9 18.04 3.34 2.01
CA LEU A 9 17.36 2.47 1.03
C LEU A 9 16.84 1.19 1.69
N LYS A 10 17.66 0.53 2.53
CA LYS A 10 17.29 -0.71 3.21
C LYS A 10 16.10 -0.52 4.16
N GLY A 11 16.12 0.54 4.98
CA GLY A 11 14.99 0.85 5.88
C GLY A 11 13.69 1.20 5.14
N THR A 12 13.79 1.72 3.92
CA THR A 12 12.61 2.00 3.07
C THR A 12 12.03 0.70 2.52
N ILE A 13 12.87 -0.24 2.11
CA ILE A 13 12.45 -1.56 1.62
C ILE A 13 11.77 -2.37 2.74
N GLU A 14 12.35 -2.38 3.94
CA GLU A 14 11.78 -3.09 5.10
C GLU A 14 10.42 -2.53 5.51
N LYS A 15 10.23 -1.21 5.50
CA LYS A 15 8.92 -0.58 5.73
C LYS A 15 7.90 -0.92 4.66
N THR A 16 8.30 -0.92 3.38
CA THR A 16 7.41 -1.26 2.27
C THR A 16 6.98 -2.73 2.35
N LEU A 17 7.90 -3.64 2.64
CA LEU A 17 7.60 -5.06 2.89
C LEU A 17 6.69 -5.24 4.11
N ALA A 18 6.87 -4.45 5.17
CA ALA A 18 5.98 -4.48 6.33
C ALA A 18 4.56 -4.04 5.96
N LEU A 19 4.37 -3.02 5.11
CA LEU A 19 3.05 -2.58 4.66
C LEU A 19 2.33 -3.60 3.78
N ILE A 20 3.09 -4.32 2.93
CA ILE A 20 2.59 -5.44 2.14
C ILE A 20 2.16 -6.59 3.06
N ASN A 21 3.01 -6.98 4.02
CA ASN A 21 2.71 -8.04 5.01
C ASN A 21 1.57 -7.68 5.97
N LEU A 22 1.43 -6.39 6.33
CA LEU A 22 0.34 -5.89 7.17
C LEU A 22 -1.03 -5.93 6.47
N GLY A 23 -1.10 -6.34 5.20
CA GLY A 23 -2.34 -6.37 4.43
C GLY A 23 -2.99 -4.99 4.34
N LYS A 24 -2.19 -3.92 4.40
CA LYS A 24 -2.64 -2.55 4.16
C LYS A 24 -2.75 -2.25 2.66
N TYR A 25 -2.07 -3.04 1.84
CA TYR A 25 -2.35 -3.09 0.41
C TYR A 25 -3.76 -3.60 0.19
N GLY A 26 -4.58 -2.82 -0.51
CA GLY A 26 -6.00 -3.10 -0.62
C GLY A 26 -6.81 -2.77 0.63
N LYS A 27 -6.48 -1.70 1.37
CA LYS A 27 -7.39 -1.09 2.36
C LYS A 27 -7.82 0.30 1.92
N CYS A 28 -9.11 0.56 2.07
CA CYS A 28 -9.73 1.83 1.76
C CYS A 28 -9.33 2.87 2.82
N GLU A 29 -8.82 4.01 2.38
CA GLU A 29 -8.47 5.12 3.28
C GLU A 29 -9.70 5.76 3.93
N LYS A 30 -10.88 5.68 3.29
CA LYS A 30 -12.12 6.27 3.83
C LYS A 30 -12.82 5.39 4.87
N CYS A 31 -12.96 4.10 4.61
CA CYS A 31 -13.71 3.21 5.49
C CYS A 31 -12.83 2.21 6.26
N GLY A 32 -11.53 2.14 5.97
CA GLY A 32 -10.62 1.14 6.55
C GLY A 32 -10.85 -0.29 6.08
N GLY A 33 -11.92 -0.54 5.30
CA GLY A 33 -12.28 -1.85 4.76
C GLY A 33 -11.37 -2.31 3.64
N LYS A 34 -11.49 -3.57 3.23
CA LYS A 34 -10.73 -4.11 2.08
C LYS A 34 -11.17 -3.44 0.76
N ILE A 35 -10.22 -3.24 -0.14
CA ILE A 35 -10.44 -2.87 -1.54
C ILE A 35 -10.49 -4.18 -2.32
N GLU A 36 -11.56 -4.35 -3.09
CA GLU A 36 -11.76 -5.53 -3.92
C GLU A 36 -10.55 -5.82 -4.81
N GLU A 37 -10.12 -7.08 -4.85
CA GLU A 37 -8.95 -7.50 -5.63
C GLU A 37 -9.14 -7.20 -7.12
N ALA A 38 -10.37 -7.31 -7.64
CA ALA A 38 -10.70 -6.92 -9.02
C ALA A 38 -10.37 -5.44 -9.29
N ARG A 39 -10.57 -4.56 -8.30
CA ARG A 39 -10.23 -3.14 -8.41
C ARG A 39 -8.74 -2.90 -8.30
N LEU A 40 -8.01 -3.65 -7.47
CA LEU A 40 -6.54 -3.58 -7.42
C LEU A 40 -5.89 -4.16 -8.68
N LYS A 41 -6.49 -5.20 -9.28
CA LYS A 41 -6.05 -5.76 -10.57
C LYS A 41 -6.26 -4.75 -11.71
N ALA A 42 -7.39 -4.05 -11.74
CA ALA A 42 -7.66 -3.01 -12.73
C ALA A 42 -6.89 -1.70 -12.45
N ASN A 43 -6.73 -1.34 -11.18
CA ASN A 43 -6.02 -0.16 -10.71
C ASN A 43 -5.27 -0.46 -9.39
N PRO A 44 -4.00 -0.86 -9.46
CA PRO A 44 -3.20 -1.26 -8.29
C PRO A 44 -2.86 -0.09 -7.35
N TYR A 45 -3.14 1.14 -7.76
CA TYR A 45 -2.97 2.35 -6.96
C TYR A 45 -4.28 2.83 -6.32
N ALA A 46 -5.38 2.09 -6.45
CA ALA A 46 -6.63 2.46 -5.82
C ALA A 46 -6.46 2.53 -4.29
N THR A 47 -6.67 3.72 -3.72
CA THR A 47 -6.62 3.94 -2.26
C THR A 47 -8.00 3.91 -1.61
N THR A 48 -9.07 3.82 -2.41
CA THR A 48 -10.45 3.73 -1.95
C THR A 48 -11.18 2.53 -2.56
N CYS A 49 -12.07 1.91 -1.78
CA CYS A 49 -12.89 0.79 -2.26
C CYS A 49 -13.97 1.28 -3.23
N VAL A 50 -14.52 0.36 -4.03
CA VAL A 50 -15.61 0.65 -4.98
C VAL A 50 -16.77 1.34 -4.26
N SER A 51 -17.16 0.86 -3.08
CA SER A 51 -18.26 1.41 -2.30
C SER A 51 -18.03 2.86 -1.86
N CYS A 52 -16.79 3.26 -1.61
CA CYS A 52 -16.44 4.64 -1.25
C CYS A 52 -16.20 5.54 -2.46
N ALA A 53 -15.96 4.96 -3.64
CA ALA A 53 -15.80 5.68 -4.89
C ALA A 53 -17.11 5.86 -5.66
N ASN A 54 -18.10 4.99 -5.41
CA ASN A 54 -19.44 5.03 -5.99
C ASN A 54 -20.48 5.70 -5.04
N LYS A 55 -19.99 6.49 -4.09
CA LYS A 55 -20.77 7.23 -3.11
C LYS A 55 -20.31 8.67 -3.08
#